data_AF-A0AAP9NR67-F1
#
_entry.id   AF-A0AAP9NR67-F1
#
_cell.length_a   1.000
_cell.length_b   1.000
_cell.length_c   1.000
_cell.angle_alpha   90.00
_cell.angle_beta   90.00
_cell.angle_gamma   90.00
#
_symmetry.space_group_name_H-M   'P 1'
#
loop_
_entity.id
_entity.type
_entity.pdbx_description
1 polymer ?
#
loop_
_entity_poly.entity_id
_entity_poly.type
_entity_poly.pdbx_seq_one_letter_code
_entity_poly.pdbx_strand_id
1 'polypeptide(L)'
;MSLESQITALVSAASKLTSEVANKMSGIDQKVDQATEAVPEAVAKLSDRIICVDAVNGSDANSGDDFNSAKRTIPGALNDLPAKINIELRLAASQTHVLDAVAQMKGSSILARSYYTTSSMGIALRSGDDADRATIVQSGISISDGATRAANFRPGFGGVFWCVQLNFETATLTSDSDGTRVEPWQCGLFPSISSTFVFLSQNIGIKINSTPFSHVHASGSIGKGDYYITNSDVVISDLATLPSSAADQKLISNNGSDSIPFDLFVVNSTLAGAADWSNVVSANTDNVTTNLVF
;
A
#
# COMPACT_ATOMS: atom_id res chain seq x y z
N MET A 1 69.30 24.93 -25.64
CA MET A 1 68.86 23.98 -24.59
C MET A 1 69.68 22.72 -24.75
N SER A 2 70.33 22.20 -23.71
CA SER A 2 71.08 20.94 -23.80
C SER A 2 70.15 19.74 -23.63
N LEU A 3 70.58 18.57 -24.12
CA LEU A 3 69.92 17.28 -23.86
C LEU A 3 69.77 17.02 -22.35
N GLU A 4 70.78 17.36 -21.55
CA GLU A 4 70.72 17.25 -20.08
C GLU A 4 69.62 18.14 -19.47
N SER A 5 69.44 19.35 -20.00
CA SER A 5 68.36 20.25 -19.58
C SER A 5 66.98 19.69 -19.94
N GLN A 6 66.84 19.01 -21.08
CA GLN A 6 65.59 18.35 -21.48
C GLN A 6 65.30 17.10 -20.64
N ILE A 7 66.31 16.29 -20.33
CA ILE A 7 66.18 15.11 -19.46
C ILE A 7 65.76 15.53 -18.05
N THR A 8 66.39 16.57 -17.49
CA THR A 8 66.06 17.09 -16.16
C THR A 8 64.62 17.61 -16.09
N ALA A 9 64.18 18.30 -17.14
CA ALA A 9 62.79 18.76 -17.26
C ALA A 9 61.79 17.60 -17.35
N LEU A 10 62.11 16.55 -18.13
CA LEU A 10 61.26 15.36 -18.27
C LEU A 10 61.13 14.59 -16.95
N VAL A 11 62.24 14.35 -16.23
CA VAL A 11 62.22 13.67 -14.93
C VAL A 11 61.40 14.46 -13.91
N SER A 12 61.51 15.79 -13.93
CA SER A 12 60.72 16.67 -13.07
C SER A 12 59.22 16.59 -13.40
N ALA A 13 58.87 16.60 -14.69
CA ALA A 13 57.48 16.45 -15.12
C ALA A 13 56.91 15.08 -14.76
N ALA A 14 57.69 14.00 -14.94
CA ALA A 14 57.31 12.64 -14.55
C ALA A 14 57.08 12.54 -13.03
N SER A 15 57.98 13.10 -12.21
CA SER A 15 57.84 13.08 -10.75
C SER A 15 56.61 13.87 -10.26
N LYS A 16 56.30 15.00 -10.92
CA LYS A 16 55.07 15.76 -10.66
C LYS A 16 53.83 14.95 -11.03
N LEU A 17 53.82 14.34 -12.21
CA LEU A 17 52.73 13.47 -12.65
C LEU A 17 52.52 12.29 -11.68
N THR A 18 53.59 11.61 -11.27
CA THR A 18 53.50 10.52 -10.28
C THR A 18 52.91 11.00 -8.96
N SER A 19 53.30 12.19 -8.49
CA SER A 19 52.75 12.77 -7.25
C SER A 19 51.28 13.15 -7.38
N GLU A 20 50.89 13.75 -8.51
CA GLU A 20 49.48 14.06 -8.80
C GLU A 20 48.63 12.80 -8.90
N VAL A 21 49.13 11.75 -9.57
CA VAL A 21 48.46 10.45 -9.65
C VAL A 21 48.29 9.85 -8.27
N ALA A 22 49.33 9.83 -7.43
CA ALA A 22 49.25 9.30 -6.06
C ALA A 22 48.21 10.06 -5.21
N ASN A 23 48.19 11.39 -5.29
CA ASN A 23 47.21 12.23 -4.58
C ASN A 23 45.78 11.96 -5.08
N LYS A 24 45.59 11.79 -6.40
CA LYS A 24 44.27 11.46 -6.96
C LYS A 24 43.81 10.06 -6.57
N MET A 25 44.71 9.08 -6.56
CA MET A 25 44.39 7.72 -6.09
C MET A 25 43.95 7.75 -4.62
N SER A 26 44.70 8.40 -3.73
CA SER A 26 44.30 8.55 -2.33
C SER A 26 42.95 9.23 -2.15
N GLY A 27 42.65 10.26 -2.96
CA GLY A 27 41.34 10.91 -2.95
C GLY A 27 40.20 10.07 -3.53
N ILE A 28 40.49 9.12 -4.43
CA ILE A 28 39.51 8.13 -4.91
C ILE A 28 39.26 7.10 -3.83
N ASP A 29 40.31 6.55 -3.23
CA ASP A 29 40.21 5.56 -2.15
C ASP A 29 39.32 6.08 -1.01
N GLN A 30 39.58 7.32 -0.55
CA GLN A 30 38.74 7.96 0.48
C GLN A 30 37.26 8.07 0.10
N LYS A 31 36.96 8.40 -1.16
CA LYS A 31 35.57 8.50 -1.63
C LYS A 31 34.90 7.13 -1.76
N VAL A 32 35.67 6.11 -2.17
CA VAL A 32 35.21 4.73 -2.24
C VAL A 32 34.92 4.21 -0.85
N ASP A 33 35.79 4.46 0.13
CA ASP A 33 35.60 4.07 1.52
C ASP A 33 34.34 4.74 2.10
N GLN A 34 34.19 6.06 1.94
CA GLN A 34 33.00 6.79 2.37
C GLN A 34 31.71 6.26 1.76
N ALA A 35 31.71 5.94 0.45
CA ALA A 35 30.54 5.37 -0.20
C ALA A 35 30.24 3.94 0.28
N THR A 36 31.29 3.15 0.51
CA THR A 36 31.18 1.76 0.98
C THR A 36 30.61 1.70 2.40
N GLU A 37 30.89 2.69 3.24
CA GLU A 37 30.30 2.82 4.57
C GLU A 37 28.87 3.38 4.53
N ALA A 38 28.61 4.41 3.73
CA ALA A 38 27.33 5.13 3.74
C ALA A 38 26.18 4.35 3.06
N VAL A 39 26.46 3.58 2.01
CA VAL A 39 25.42 2.90 1.22
C VAL A 39 24.68 1.82 2.02
N PRO A 40 25.36 0.89 2.74
CA PRO A 40 24.67 -0.13 3.53
C PRO A 40 23.76 0.46 4.61
N GLU A 41 24.21 1.52 5.30
CA GLU A 41 23.40 2.18 6.34
C GLU A 41 22.16 2.86 5.75
N ALA A 42 22.31 3.54 4.61
CA ALA A 42 21.19 4.14 3.91
C ALA A 42 20.19 3.09 3.40
N VAL A 43 20.67 1.96 2.86
CA VAL A 43 19.82 0.86 2.41
C VAL A 43 19.09 0.21 3.58
N ALA A 44 19.78 -0.04 4.70
CA ALA A 44 19.18 -0.60 5.91
C ALA A 44 18.07 0.30 6.46
N LYS A 45 18.32 1.62 6.55
CA LYS A 45 17.32 2.60 6.98
C LYS A 45 16.09 2.66 6.06
N LEU A 46 16.24 2.28 4.79
CA LEU A 46 15.13 2.26 3.83
C LEU A 46 14.39 0.91 3.82
N SER A 47 15.03 -0.17 4.25
CA SER A 47 14.46 -1.53 4.18
C SER A 47 13.29 -1.77 5.14
N ASP A 48 13.35 -1.20 6.35
CA ASP A 48 12.29 -1.25 7.34
C ASP A 48 11.92 0.17 7.78
N ARG A 49 10.68 0.59 7.52
CA ARG A 49 10.19 1.93 7.86
C ARG A 49 8.99 1.85 8.78
N ILE A 50 9.00 2.64 9.84
CA ILE A 50 7.79 2.95 10.62
C ILE A 50 7.31 4.32 10.15
N ILE A 51 6.02 4.43 9.82
CA ILE A 51 5.42 5.69 9.41
C ILE A 51 4.10 5.89 10.15
N CYS A 52 4.00 7.01 10.87
CA CYS A 52 2.82 7.42 11.61
C CYS A 52 1.95 8.35 10.74
N VAL A 53 0.64 8.10 10.77
CA VAL A 53 -0.37 8.91 10.07
C VAL A 53 -1.41 9.38 11.10
N ASP A 54 -1.62 10.68 11.17
CA ASP A 54 -2.67 11.34 11.95
C ASP A 54 -3.52 12.17 10.99
N ALA A 55 -4.74 11.73 10.74
CA ALA A 55 -5.64 12.37 9.77
C ALA A 55 -6.11 13.76 10.22
N VAL A 56 -6.03 14.05 11.53
CA VAL A 56 -6.52 15.31 12.13
C VAL A 56 -5.39 16.32 12.27
N ASN A 57 -4.26 15.91 12.87
CA ASN A 57 -3.17 16.82 13.24
C ASN A 57 -1.94 16.70 12.33
N GLY A 58 -1.88 15.68 11.48
CA GLY A 58 -0.72 15.42 10.62
C GLY A 58 -0.57 16.41 9.47
N SER A 59 0.60 16.36 8.84
CA SER A 59 0.90 17.08 7.61
C SER A 59 1.74 16.21 6.69
N ASP A 60 1.41 16.16 5.41
CA ASP A 60 2.19 15.37 4.45
C ASP A 60 3.60 15.94 4.19
N ALA A 61 3.86 17.18 4.65
CA ALA A 61 5.20 17.76 4.70
C ALA A 61 6.07 17.22 5.84
N ASN A 62 5.48 16.59 6.86
CA ASN A 62 6.23 16.01 7.97
C ASN A 62 6.95 14.71 7.55
N SER A 63 7.90 14.22 8.35
CA SER A 63 8.63 12.99 8.02
C SER A 63 7.79 11.72 8.22
N GLY A 64 6.90 11.72 9.21
CA GLY A 64 6.11 10.55 9.61
C GLY A 64 6.82 9.64 10.61
N ASP A 65 7.97 10.01 11.16
CA ASP A 65 8.76 9.09 11.99
C ASP A 65 8.11 8.82 13.35
N ASP A 66 7.28 9.74 13.84
CA ASP A 66 6.47 9.60 15.05
C ASP A 66 5.14 10.36 14.93
N PHE A 67 4.29 10.31 15.97
CA PHE A 67 3.01 11.03 15.95
C PHE A 67 3.14 12.56 16.10
N ASN A 68 4.26 13.09 16.62
CA ASN A 68 4.50 14.54 16.67
C ASN A 68 4.86 15.10 15.28
N SER A 69 5.36 14.24 14.41
CA SER A 69 5.75 14.52 13.02
C SER A 69 4.95 13.64 12.05
N ALA A 70 3.71 13.30 12.38
CA ALA A 70 2.90 12.39 11.58
C ALA A 70 2.60 12.95 10.17
N LYS A 71 2.55 12.06 9.19
CA LYS A 71 1.91 12.33 7.89
C LYS A 71 0.42 12.55 8.10
N ARG A 72 -0.23 13.28 7.18
CA ARG A 72 -1.69 13.47 7.25
C ARG A 72 -2.44 12.34 6.55
N THR A 73 -1.92 11.92 5.40
CA THR A 73 -2.60 11.00 4.51
C THR A 73 -1.81 9.72 4.29
N ILE A 74 -2.52 8.63 4.04
CA ILE A 74 -1.91 7.33 3.70
C ILE A 74 -1.12 7.43 2.37
N PRO A 75 -1.63 8.08 1.29
CA PRO A 75 -0.82 8.34 0.10
C PRO A 75 0.45 9.15 0.39
N GLY A 76 0.37 10.18 1.24
CA GLY A 76 1.54 10.97 1.67
C GLY A 76 2.57 10.18 2.48
N ALA A 77 2.15 9.09 3.12
CA ALA A 77 3.05 8.14 3.79
C ALA A 77 3.72 7.16 2.82
N LEU A 78 3.04 6.74 1.76
CA LEU A 78 3.49 5.60 0.93
C LEU A 78 4.11 5.99 -0.42
N ASN A 79 3.63 7.07 -1.06
CA ASN A 79 3.93 7.33 -2.47
C ASN A 79 5.38 7.71 -2.75
N ASP A 80 6.10 8.28 -1.77
CA ASP A 80 7.50 8.68 -1.92
C ASP A 80 8.49 7.58 -1.53
N LEU A 81 8.00 6.45 -1.01
CA LEU A 81 8.85 5.36 -0.57
C LEU A 81 9.40 4.55 -1.77
N PRO A 82 10.59 3.96 -1.62
CA PRO A 82 11.10 2.95 -2.55
C PRO A 82 10.15 1.75 -2.68
N ALA A 83 10.30 1.02 -3.79
CA ALA A 83 9.58 -0.24 -4.00
C ALA A 83 10.18 -1.37 -3.14
N LYS A 84 9.34 -2.37 -2.82
CA LYS A 84 9.74 -3.64 -2.18
C LYS A 84 10.47 -3.50 -0.84
N ILE A 85 9.95 -2.65 0.04
CA ILE A 85 10.44 -2.50 1.42
C ILE A 85 9.40 -3.01 2.43
N ASN A 86 9.75 -3.09 3.71
CA ASN A 86 8.80 -3.37 4.77
C ASN A 86 8.40 -2.06 5.46
N ILE A 87 7.10 -1.88 5.67
CA ILE A 87 6.53 -0.66 6.23
C ILE A 87 5.60 -1.05 7.37
N GLU A 88 5.84 -0.53 8.57
CA GLU A 88 4.82 -0.46 9.60
C GLU A 88 4.08 0.87 9.49
N LEU A 89 2.82 0.81 9.09
CA LEU A 89 1.93 1.96 9.00
C LEU A 89 1.13 2.09 10.30
N ARG A 90 1.43 3.11 11.09
CA ARG A 90 0.77 3.39 12.37
C ARG A 90 -0.29 4.45 12.17
N LEU A 91 -1.56 4.04 12.21
CA LEU A 91 -2.68 4.94 12.05
C LEU A 91 -3.16 5.43 13.42
N ALA A 92 -3.35 6.73 13.56
CA ALA A 92 -3.94 7.31 14.77
C ALA A 92 -5.32 6.68 15.03
N ALA A 93 -5.47 6.10 16.22
CA ALA A 93 -6.67 5.43 16.72
C ALA A 93 -7.88 6.37 16.78
N SER A 94 -9.08 5.79 16.68
CA SER A 94 -10.38 6.50 16.73
C SER A 94 -10.53 7.62 15.68
N GLN A 95 -9.75 7.55 14.59
CA GLN A 95 -9.81 8.51 13.48
C GLN A 95 -10.23 7.84 12.18
N THR A 96 -10.89 8.63 11.33
CA THR A 96 -11.16 8.28 9.94
C THR A 96 -10.02 8.77 9.04
N HIS A 97 -9.34 7.83 8.40
CA HIS A 97 -8.29 8.06 7.40
C HIS A 97 -8.91 7.92 6.01
N VAL A 98 -9.23 9.04 5.39
CA VAL A 98 -9.79 9.03 4.03
C VAL A 98 -8.68 8.73 3.03
N LEU A 99 -8.89 7.68 2.24
CA LEU A 99 -8.09 7.37 1.07
C LEU A 99 -8.71 8.10 -0.12
N ASP A 100 -8.14 9.25 -0.49
CA ASP A 100 -8.61 10.15 -1.54
C ASP A 100 -7.74 10.17 -2.80
N ALA A 101 -6.65 9.41 -2.77
CA ALA A 101 -5.77 9.18 -3.90
C ALA A 101 -5.22 7.74 -3.85
N VAL A 102 -4.62 7.30 -4.95
CA VAL A 102 -3.98 5.99 -4.99
C VAL A 102 -2.78 5.95 -4.05
N ALA A 103 -2.80 5.00 -3.13
CA ALA A 103 -1.68 4.66 -2.24
C ALA A 103 -0.81 3.58 -2.90
N GLN A 104 0.39 3.96 -3.33
CA GLN A 104 1.31 3.09 -4.06
C GLN A 104 2.11 2.20 -3.10
N MET A 105 1.78 0.91 -3.02
CA MET A 105 2.55 -0.03 -2.19
C MET A 105 3.83 -0.51 -2.90
N LYS A 106 3.83 -0.53 -4.24
CA LYS A 106 5.02 -0.86 -5.07
C LYS A 106 5.68 -2.21 -4.71
N GLY A 107 4.88 -3.23 -4.43
CA GLY A 107 5.36 -4.56 -4.04
C GLY A 107 5.96 -4.64 -2.63
N SER A 108 5.71 -3.62 -1.80
CA SER A 108 6.15 -3.57 -0.41
C SER A 108 5.25 -4.41 0.51
N SER A 109 5.80 -4.81 1.64
CA SER A 109 5.05 -5.45 2.74
C SER A 109 4.63 -4.38 3.73
N ILE A 110 3.33 -4.18 3.90
CA ILE A 110 2.76 -3.20 4.82
C ILE A 110 2.13 -3.92 5.99
N LEU A 111 2.50 -3.55 7.20
CA LEU A 111 1.83 -3.90 8.44
C LEU A 111 1.10 -2.66 8.98
N ALA A 112 -0.21 -2.60 8.80
CA ALA A 112 -1.05 -1.48 9.18
C ALA A 112 -1.80 -1.76 10.49
N ARG A 113 -1.72 -0.83 11.45
CA ARG A 113 -2.36 -0.97 12.77
C ARG A 113 -2.82 0.35 13.35
N SER A 114 -3.80 0.29 14.25
CA SER A 114 -4.24 1.43 15.05
C SER A 114 -3.34 1.66 16.26
N TYR A 115 -3.06 2.93 16.56
CA TYR A 115 -2.17 3.36 17.64
C TYR A 115 -2.71 4.59 18.35
N TYR A 116 -2.62 4.63 19.68
CA TYR A 116 -2.92 5.84 20.45
C TYR A 116 -1.83 6.90 20.25
N THR A 117 -2.25 8.13 19.94
CA THR A 117 -1.35 9.28 19.65
C THR A 117 -0.76 9.96 20.89
N THR A 118 -1.28 9.64 22.08
CA THR A 118 -0.98 10.34 23.34
C THR A 118 0.37 10.00 23.98
N SER A 119 1.20 9.17 23.33
CA SER A 119 2.56 8.86 23.79
C SER A 119 3.55 9.03 22.66
N SER A 120 4.76 9.51 22.98
CA SER A 120 5.89 9.64 22.05
C SER A 120 6.30 8.33 21.36
N MET A 121 5.77 7.19 21.82
CA MET A 121 6.06 5.88 21.25
C MET A 121 4.93 5.27 20.42
N GLY A 122 3.71 5.82 20.47
CA GLY A 122 2.53 5.20 19.86
C GLY A 122 2.29 3.80 20.43
N ILE A 123 1.33 3.63 21.33
CA ILE A 123 0.99 2.29 21.85
C ILE A 123 -0.08 1.67 20.95
N ALA A 124 0.18 0.45 20.47
CA ALA A 124 -0.78 -0.30 19.65
C ALA A 124 -2.01 -0.63 20.50
N LEU A 125 -3.19 -0.66 19.86
CA LEU A 125 -4.39 -1.16 20.52
C LEU A 125 -4.21 -2.63 20.96
N ARG A 126 -4.99 -3.04 21.96
CA ARG A 126 -5.13 -4.45 22.34
C ARG A 126 -6.34 -5.04 21.64
N SER A 127 -6.27 -6.29 21.18
CA SER A 127 -7.37 -6.97 20.49
C SER A 127 -8.70 -6.88 21.26
N GLY A 128 -9.75 -6.31 20.64
CA GLY A 128 -11.11 -6.24 21.19
C GLY A 128 -11.72 -4.85 21.31
N ASP A 129 -10.91 -3.79 21.20
CA ASP A 129 -11.38 -2.40 21.36
C ASP A 129 -11.85 -1.80 20.04
N ASP A 130 -13.04 -2.18 19.58
CA ASP A 130 -13.58 -1.83 18.25
C ASP A 130 -13.81 -0.33 18.05
N ALA A 131 -14.26 0.36 19.10
CA ALA A 131 -14.54 1.79 19.08
C ALA A 131 -13.28 2.65 18.89
N ASP A 132 -12.10 2.09 19.19
CA ASP A 132 -10.82 2.80 19.12
C ASP A 132 -10.06 2.50 17.82
N ARG A 133 -10.56 1.61 16.97
CA ARG A 133 -9.89 1.29 15.70
C ARG A 133 -9.92 2.50 14.77
N ALA A 134 -8.79 2.76 14.13
CA ALA A 134 -8.71 3.63 12.98
C ALA A 134 -9.53 3.02 11.82
N THR A 135 -10.26 3.88 11.10
CA THR A 135 -11.07 3.49 9.96
C THR A 135 -10.48 4.05 8.68
N ILE A 136 -10.16 3.20 7.71
CA ILE A 136 -9.75 3.61 6.37
C ILE A 136 -10.99 3.66 5.49
N VAL A 137 -11.32 4.85 4.98
CA VAL A 137 -12.50 5.06 4.12
C VAL A 137 -12.04 5.37 2.70
N GLN A 138 -12.47 4.54 1.76
CA GLN A 138 -12.23 4.73 0.35
C GLN A 138 -13.11 5.87 -0.18
N SER A 139 -12.53 6.87 -0.85
CA SER A 139 -13.31 7.91 -1.53
C SER A 139 -13.45 7.65 -3.03
N GLY A 140 -14.48 8.24 -3.64
CA GLY A 140 -14.53 8.43 -5.08
C GLY A 140 -13.44 9.41 -5.54
N ILE A 141 -12.92 9.18 -6.75
CA ILE A 141 -11.96 10.05 -7.44
C ILE A 141 -12.39 10.22 -8.90
N SER A 142 -12.23 11.43 -9.44
CA SER A 142 -12.43 11.69 -10.86
C SER A 142 -11.15 11.42 -11.64
N ILE A 143 -11.24 10.75 -12.78
CA ILE A 143 -10.11 10.54 -13.70
C ILE A 143 -10.27 11.32 -15.00
N SER A 144 -9.17 11.44 -15.75
CA SER A 144 -9.03 12.36 -16.90
C SER A 144 -9.99 12.11 -18.07
N ASP A 145 -10.58 10.92 -18.17
CA ASP A 145 -11.58 10.57 -19.18
C ASP A 145 -13.02 10.92 -18.74
N GLY A 146 -13.17 11.57 -17.58
CA GLY A 146 -14.46 11.90 -16.99
C GLY A 146 -15.09 10.74 -16.22
N ALA A 147 -14.49 9.55 -16.16
CA ALA A 147 -15.05 8.46 -15.35
C ALA A 147 -14.84 8.73 -13.86
N THR A 148 -15.80 8.28 -13.04
CA THR A 148 -15.63 8.25 -11.58
C THR A 148 -15.15 6.87 -11.17
N ARG A 149 -14.01 6.84 -10.48
CA ARG A 149 -13.43 5.64 -9.86
C ARG A 149 -13.38 5.82 -8.34
N ALA A 150 -12.77 4.87 -7.64
CA ALA A 150 -12.44 5.03 -6.23
C ALA A 150 -10.91 4.93 -6.01
N ALA A 151 -10.41 5.65 -5.03
CA ALA A 151 -9.03 5.55 -4.57
C ALA A 151 -8.73 4.13 -4.08
N ASN A 152 -7.47 3.71 -4.08
CA ASN A 152 -7.13 2.32 -3.71
C ASN A 152 -5.69 2.17 -3.24
N PHE A 153 -5.41 1.05 -2.59
CA PHE A 153 -4.05 0.57 -2.37
C PHE A 153 -3.57 -0.18 -3.60
N ARG A 154 -2.60 0.35 -4.32
CA ARG A 154 -2.04 -0.31 -5.51
C ARG A 154 -0.93 -1.26 -5.08
N PRO A 155 -1.15 -2.58 -5.05
CA PRO A 155 -0.24 -3.50 -4.36
C PRO A 155 1.10 -3.63 -5.09
N GLY A 156 1.09 -3.69 -6.42
CA GLY A 156 2.25 -4.09 -7.21
C GLY A 156 2.53 -5.60 -7.11
N PHE A 157 3.55 -6.09 -7.83
CA PHE A 157 3.92 -7.50 -7.81
C PHE A 157 4.59 -7.89 -6.48
N GLY A 158 4.01 -8.87 -5.79
CA GLY A 158 4.50 -9.39 -4.52
C GLY A 158 4.13 -8.56 -3.29
N GLY A 159 3.20 -7.62 -3.42
CA GLY A 159 2.79 -6.77 -2.29
C GLY A 159 2.08 -7.57 -1.20
N VAL A 160 2.34 -7.22 0.06
CA VAL A 160 1.63 -7.81 1.20
C VAL A 160 0.99 -6.68 1.99
N PHE A 161 -0.29 -6.82 2.31
CA PHE A 161 -0.98 -5.92 3.23
C PHE A 161 -1.48 -6.73 4.42
N TRP A 162 -0.76 -6.62 5.54
CA TRP A 162 -1.17 -7.18 6.81
C TRP A 162 -1.79 -6.10 7.67
N CYS A 163 -3.03 -6.30 8.10
CA CYS A 163 -3.70 -5.40 9.02
C CYS A 163 -4.15 -6.09 10.30
N VAL A 164 -4.07 -5.36 11.40
CA VAL A 164 -4.58 -5.80 12.70
C VAL A 164 -5.29 -4.63 13.36
N GLN A 165 -6.53 -4.85 13.82
CA GLN A 165 -7.31 -3.82 14.51
C GLN A 165 -7.53 -2.54 13.70
N LEU A 166 -8.04 -2.71 12.50
CA LEU A 166 -8.44 -1.63 11.60
C LEU A 166 -9.89 -1.85 11.16
N ASN A 167 -10.54 -0.78 10.75
CA ASN A 167 -11.78 -0.86 10.00
C ASN A 167 -11.54 -0.36 8.58
N PHE A 168 -12.26 -0.94 7.62
CA PHE A 168 -12.26 -0.53 6.22
C PHE A 168 -13.68 -0.24 5.78
N GLU A 169 -13.86 0.85 5.04
CA GLU A 169 -15.10 1.13 4.33
C GLU A 169 -14.81 1.35 2.85
N THR A 170 -15.45 0.57 1.98
CA THR A 170 -15.34 0.79 0.53
C THR A 170 -16.16 2.01 0.11
N ALA A 171 -15.92 2.54 -1.08
CA ALA A 171 -16.51 3.79 -1.51
C ALA A 171 -18.03 3.65 -1.74
N THR A 172 -18.76 4.74 -1.47
CA THR A 172 -20.12 4.94 -1.97
C THR A 172 -20.02 5.84 -3.21
N LEU A 173 -20.13 5.23 -4.38
CA LEU A 173 -20.22 5.89 -5.66
C LEU A 173 -21.69 6.10 -5.99
N THR A 174 -22.11 7.36 -5.98
CA THR A 174 -23.44 7.77 -6.37
C THR A 174 -23.45 8.03 -7.87
N SER A 175 -24.17 7.24 -8.67
CA SER A 175 -24.21 7.34 -10.13
C SER A 175 -24.69 8.71 -10.68
N ASP A 176 -24.07 9.15 -11.78
CA ASP A 176 -24.64 9.75 -13.01
C ASP A 176 -25.65 10.92 -12.97
N SER A 177 -25.46 11.98 -12.15
CA SER A 177 -26.15 13.25 -12.46
C SER A 177 -25.51 14.03 -13.62
N ASP A 178 -24.23 13.76 -13.91
CA ASP A 178 -23.39 14.62 -14.78
C ASP A 178 -22.87 13.90 -16.05
N GLY A 179 -23.32 12.67 -16.33
CA GLY A 179 -22.93 11.90 -17.53
C GLY A 179 -21.55 11.20 -17.46
N THR A 180 -21.01 11.02 -16.27
CA THR A 180 -19.67 10.47 -16.01
C THR A 180 -19.72 8.97 -15.71
N ARG A 181 -19.30 8.13 -16.67
CA ARG A 181 -19.22 6.65 -16.55
C ARG A 181 -18.64 6.21 -15.20
N VAL A 182 -19.41 5.46 -14.41
CA VAL A 182 -18.91 4.80 -13.19
C VAL A 182 -18.58 3.34 -13.49
N GLU A 183 -17.43 2.86 -13.04
CA GLU A 183 -17.03 1.45 -13.18
C GLU A 183 -16.75 0.80 -11.80
N PRO A 184 -17.77 0.55 -10.96
CA PRO A 184 -17.54 0.14 -9.58
C PRO A 184 -16.77 -1.17 -9.44
N TRP A 185 -16.89 -2.06 -10.42
CA TRP A 185 -16.11 -3.30 -10.49
C TRP A 185 -14.59 -3.08 -10.61
N GLN A 186 -14.13 -1.94 -11.12
CA GLN A 186 -12.70 -1.56 -11.13
C GLN A 186 -12.26 -0.83 -9.85
N CYS A 187 -13.19 -0.54 -8.95
CA CYS A 187 -13.00 0.35 -7.82
C CYS A 187 -12.70 -0.43 -6.53
N GLY A 188 -12.09 -1.61 -6.64
CA GLY A 188 -11.63 -2.38 -5.49
C GLY A 188 -10.73 -1.53 -4.58
N LEU A 189 -10.89 -1.64 -3.26
CA LEU A 189 -9.96 -1.01 -2.32
C LEU A 189 -8.54 -1.60 -2.44
N PHE A 190 -8.47 -2.91 -2.71
CA PHE A 190 -7.24 -3.64 -3.03
C PHE A 190 -7.34 -4.28 -4.42
N PRO A 191 -7.15 -3.54 -5.52
CA PRO A 191 -7.27 -4.09 -6.87
C PRO A 191 -6.07 -4.97 -7.23
N SER A 192 -6.32 -6.15 -7.80
CA SER A 192 -5.27 -6.99 -8.41
C SER A 192 -5.24 -6.85 -9.92
N ILE A 193 -4.93 -5.64 -10.41
CA ILE A 193 -4.68 -5.40 -11.84
C ILE A 193 -3.18 -5.53 -12.07
N SER A 194 -2.76 -6.53 -12.85
CA SER A 194 -1.34 -6.79 -13.15
C SER A 194 -0.46 -6.86 -11.89
N SER A 195 -0.97 -7.49 -10.83
CA SER A 195 -0.33 -7.53 -9.51
C SER A 195 -0.56 -8.88 -8.85
N THR A 196 0.41 -9.38 -8.09
CA THR A 196 0.21 -10.48 -7.14
C THR A 196 0.24 -9.88 -5.74
N PHE A 197 -0.80 -10.11 -4.93
CA PHE A 197 -0.85 -9.58 -3.58
C PHE A 197 -1.36 -10.57 -2.56
N VAL A 198 -0.99 -10.36 -1.31
CA VAL A 198 -1.53 -11.09 -0.17
C VAL A 198 -2.15 -10.10 0.80
N PHE A 199 -3.38 -10.35 1.21
CA PHE A 199 -4.06 -9.63 2.27
C PHE A 199 -4.20 -10.53 3.50
N LEU A 200 -3.59 -10.10 4.59
CA LEU A 200 -3.67 -10.76 5.88
C LEU A 200 -4.44 -9.84 6.83
N SER A 201 -5.43 -10.38 7.54
CA SER A 201 -6.14 -9.59 8.52
C SER A 201 -6.46 -10.34 9.80
N GLN A 202 -6.43 -9.60 10.90
CA GLN A 202 -6.85 -10.08 12.21
C GLN A 202 -7.64 -9.00 12.96
N ASN A 203 -8.81 -9.35 13.49
CA ASN A 203 -9.62 -8.42 14.30
C ASN A 203 -9.92 -7.12 13.54
N ILE A 204 -10.46 -7.22 12.32
CA ILE A 204 -10.82 -6.04 11.51
C ILE A 204 -12.32 -5.97 11.23
N GLY A 205 -12.82 -4.77 10.94
CA GLY A 205 -14.13 -4.56 10.33
C GLY A 205 -13.98 -4.27 8.83
N ILE A 206 -14.80 -4.90 8.00
CA ILE A 206 -14.90 -4.58 6.57
C ILE A 206 -16.36 -4.24 6.26
N LYS A 207 -16.61 -2.98 5.90
CA LYS A 207 -17.90 -2.53 5.41
C LYS A 207 -17.83 -2.30 3.91
N ILE A 208 -18.65 -3.05 3.17
CA ILE A 208 -18.72 -3.00 1.72
C ILE A 208 -19.93 -2.14 1.34
N ASN A 209 -19.66 -0.93 0.83
CA ASN A 209 -20.66 0.01 0.34
C ASN A 209 -20.99 -0.29 -1.11
N SER A 210 -20.70 0.58 -2.08
CA SER A 210 -21.10 0.36 -3.49
C SER A 210 -19.95 -0.14 -4.38
N THR A 211 -18.72 -0.21 -3.89
CA THR A 211 -17.56 -0.75 -4.59
C THR A 211 -17.04 -2.00 -3.88
N PRO A 212 -16.35 -2.91 -4.58
CA PRO A 212 -15.90 -4.14 -3.97
C PRO A 212 -14.71 -3.88 -3.05
N PHE A 213 -14.48 -4.78 -2.10
CA PHE A 213 -13.28 -4.71 -1.25
C PHE A 213 -12.02 -5.02 -2.08
N SER A 214 -12.10 -6.02 -2.95
CA SER A 214 -11.08 -6.32 -3.94
C SER A 214 -11.69 -6.76 -5.26
N HIS A 215 -10.91 -6.71 -6.34
CA HIS A 215 -11.25 -7.37 -7.59
C HIS A 215 -10.03 -8.10 -8.18
N VAL A 216 -10.31 -9.21 -8.86
CA VAL A 216 -9.35 -9.99 -9.65
C VAL A 216 -9.52 -9.70 -11.14
N HIS A 217 -8.41 -9.64 -11.87
CA HIS A 217 -8.39 -9.24 -13.28
C HIS A 217 -7.85 -10.37 -14.16
N ALA A 218 -8.72 -10.93 -15.00
CA ALA A 218 -8.41 -12.06 -15.86
C ALA A 218 -7.83 -11.66 -17.22
N SER A 219 -8.32 -10.57 -17.81
CA SER A 219 -8.06 -10.23 -19.21
C SER A 219 -6.76 -9.43 -19.41
N GLY A 220 -5.84 -9.92 -20.25
CA GLY A 220 -4.65 -9.16 -20.74
C GLY A 220 -3.52 -8.89 -19.73
N SER A 221 -3.76 -9.04 -18.43
CA SER A 221 -2.76 -9.06 -17.38
C SER A 221 -3.33 -9.79 -16.17
N ILE A 222 -2.77 -10.95 -15.84
CA ILE A 222 -3.20 -11.75 -14.70
C ILE A 222 -2.79 -11.01 -13.44
N GLY A 223 -3.77 -10.56 -12.67
CA GLY A 223 -3.54 -10.20 -11.28
C GLY A 223 -4.33 -11.11 -10.35
N LYS A 224 -3.68 -11.44 -9.24
CA LYS A 224 -4.11 -12.42 -8.25
C LYS A 224 -4.00 -11.80 -6.85
N GLY A 225 -4.98 -12.06 -6.00
CA GLY A 225 -4.94 -11.72 -4.58
C GLY A 225 -5.22 -12.96 -3.73
N ASP A 226 -4.37 -13.25 -2.75
CA ASP A 226 -4.65 -14.26 -1.72
C ASP A 226 -5.14 -13.55 -0.45
N TYR A 227 -6.20 -14.08 0.17
CA TYR A 227 -6.88 -13.43 1.30
C TYR A 227 -6.98 -14.37 2.49
N TYR A 228 -6.49 -13.89 3.62
CA TYR A 228 -6.56 -14.58 4.90
C TYR A 228 -7.23 -13.66 5.91
N ILE A 229 -8.51 -13.91 6.18
CA ILE A 229 -9.36 -13.07 7.01
C ILE A 229 -9.66 -13.82 8.31
N THR A 230 -9.21 -13.27 9.44
CA THR A 230 -9.35 -13.95 10.73
C THR A 230 -9.96 -13.04 11.79
N ASN A 231 -10.91 -13.57 12.56
CA ASN A 231 -11.61 -12.84 13.63
C ASN A 231 -12.17 -11.48 13.16
N SER A 232 -12.78 -11.43 11.97
CA SER A 232 -13.19 -10.18 11.35
C SER A 232 -14.68 -10.14 11.04
N ASP A 233 -15.25 -8.95 11.02
CA ASP A 233 -16.65 -8.74 10.65
C ASP A 233 -16.74 -8.18 9.24
N VAL A 234 -17.46 -8.87 8.36
CA VAL A 234 -17.76 -8.42 7.00
C VAL A 234 -19.23 -8.03 6.92
N VAL A 235 -19.48 -6.77 6.57
CA VAL A 235 -20.83 -6.20 6.49
C VAL A 235 -21.07 -5.67 5.08
N ILE A 236 -22.11 -6.18 4.43
CA ILE A 236 -22.64 -5.62 3.19
C ILE A 236 -23.68 -4.56 3.54
N SER A 237 -23.45 -3.32 3.11
CA SER A 237 -24.37 -2.21 3.36
C SER A 237 -25.69 -2.41 2.61
N ASP A 238 -26.81 -2.04 3.26
CA ASP A 238 -28.14 -2.14 2.67
C ASP A 238 -28.30 -1.22 1.45
N LEU A 239 -28.57 -1.82 0.30
CA LEU A 239 -28.80 -1.13 -0.97
C LEU A 239 -30.00 -0.19 -0.94
N ALA A 240 -30.96 -0.35 -0.03
CA ALA A 240 -32.07 0.61 0.12
C ALA A 240 -31.56 2.04 0.42
N THR A 241 -30.33 2.16 0.95
CA THR A 241 -29.66 3.43 1.24
C THR A 241 -28.62 3.84 0.20
N LEU A 242 -28.37 3.01 -0.82
CA LEU A 242 -27.32 3.21 -1.82
C LEU A 242 -27.93 3.32 -3.25
N PRO A 243 -27.46 4.24 -4.11
CA PRO A 243 -27.99 4.40 -5.46
C PRO A 243 -27.76 3.14 -6.33
N SER A 244 -28.84 2.64 -6.95
CA SER A 244 -29.01 1.24 -7.33
C SER A 244 -28.96 0.92 -8.84
N SER A 245 -27.87 1.21 -9.55
CA SER A 245 -27.64 0.64 -10.90
C SER A 245 -26.19 0.28 -11.21
N ALA A 246 -25.24 0.63 -10.33
CA ALA A 246 -23.82 0.40 -10.55
C ALA A 246 -23.12 -0.34 -9.38
N ALA A 247 -23.81 -0.67 -8.28
CA ALA A 247 -23.15 -1.21 -7.09
C ALA A 247 -22.53 -2.59 -7.33
N ASP A 248 -21.27 -2.76 -6.95
CA ASP A 248 -20.55 -4.04 -6.95
C ASP A 248 -20.12 -4.39 -5.52
N GLN A 249 -21.08 -4.80 -4.70
CA GLN A 249 -20.89 -5.05 -3.27
C GLN A 249 -20.28 -6.43 -3.01
N LYS A 250 -19.05 -6.64 -3.46
CA LYS A 250 -18.35 -7.92 -3.35
C LYS A 250 -17.13 -7.80 -2.45
N LEU A 251 -16.87 -8.84 -1.68
CA LEU A 251 -15.58 -9.01 -1.00
C LEU A 251 -14.49 -9.21 -2.06
N ILE A 252 -14.76 -10.10 -3.02
CA ILE A 252 -13.87 -10.35 -4.18
C ILE A 252 -14.73 -10.30 -5.44
N SER A 253 -14.53 -9.24 -6.22
CA SER A 253 -15.13 -9.09 -7.54
C SER A 253 -14.24 -9.64 -8.66
N ASN A 254 -14.78 -9.74 -9.86
CA ASN A 254 -14.08 -10.23 -11.06
C ASN A 254 -14.22 -9.29 -12.24
N ASN A 255 -13.13 -9.13 -13.00
CA ASN A 255 -13.19 -8.63 -14.37
C ASN A 255 -12.87 -9.75 -15.37
N GLY A 256 -13.90 -10.33 -15.95
CA GLY A 256 -13.83 -11.40 -16.94
C GLY A 256 -14.52 -12.68 -16.46
N SER A 257 -14.38 -13.75 -17.24
CA SER A 257 -14.95 -15.07 -16.94
C SER A 257 -13.90 -16.14 -16.62
N ASP A 258 -12.62 -15.83 -16.78
CA ASP A 258 -11.56 -16.81 -16.60
C ASP A 258 -11.43 -17.19 -15.13
N SER A 259 -11.13 -18.47 -14.90
CA SER A 259 -10.78 -18.97 -13.57
C SER A 259 -9.36 -18.54 -13.22
N ILE A 260 -9.23 -17.67 -12.23
CA ILE A 260 -7.94 -17.22 -11.70
C ILE A 260 -7.69 -17.98 -10.40
N PRO A 261 -6.55 -18.68 -10.25
CA PRO A 261 -6.26 -19.37 -9.00
C PRO A 261 -5.98 -18.37 -7.88
N PHE A 262 -6.71 -18.48 -6.77
CA PHE A 262 -6.43 -17.72 -5.55
C PHE A 262 -6.83 -18.47 -4.28
N ASP A 263 -6.25 -18.04 -3.17
CA ASP A 263 -6.54 -18.57 -1.85
C ASP A 263 -7.48 -17.61 -1.10
N LEU A 264 -8.55 -18.16 -0.52
CA LEU A 264 -9.45 -17.41 0.35
C LEU A 264 -9.73 -18.24 1.60
N PHE A 265 -9.14 -17.82 2.71
CA PHE A 265 -9.37 -18.43 4.01
C PHE A 265 -10.04 -17.44 4.96
N VAL A 266 -11.18 -17.84 5.50
CA VAL A 266 -11.96 -17.03 6.43
C VAL A 266 -12.20 -17.82 7.70
N VAL A 267 -11.67 -17.33 8.83
CA VAL A 267 -11.66 -18.08 10.11
C VAL A 267 -12.23 -17.21 11.22
N ASN A 268 -13.21 -17.73 11.97
CA ASN A 268 -13.87 -17.04 13.08
C ASN A 268 -14.41 -15.64 12.71
N SER A 269 -14.87 -15.48 11.47
CA SER A 269 -15.38 -14.21 10.95
C SER A 269 -16.88 -14.26 10.75
N THR A 270 -17.53 -13.11 10.85
CA THR A 270 -18.96 -12.97 10.61
C THR A 270 -19.24 -12.36 9.24
N LEU A 271 -20.39 -12.72 8.67
CA LEU A 271 -20.93 -12.10 7.47
C LEU A 271 -22.35 -11.59 7.77
N ALA A 272 -22.58 -10.31 7.54
CA ALA A 272 -23.88 -9.67 7.68
C ALA A 272 -24.28 -8.95 6.39
N GLY A 273 -25.57 -8.89 6.10
CA GLY A 273 -26.12 -8.24 4.89
C GLY A 273 -26.06 -9.09 3.61
N ALA A 274 -25.62 -10.35 3.72
CA ALA A 274 -25.66 -11.34 2.64
C ALA A 274 -26.10 -12.71 3.19
N ALA A 275 -26.65 -13.57 2.32
CA ALA A 275 -27.11 -14.91 2.71
C ALA A 275 -25.95 -15.85 3.06
N ASP A 276 -24.89 -15.82 2.25
CA ASP A 276 -23.70 -16.65 2.39
C ASP A 276 -22.49 -16.03 1.67
N TRP A 277 -21.33 -16.70 1.76
CA TRP A 277 -20.08 -16.25 1.16
C TRP A 277 -20.07 -16.30 -0.37
N SER A 278 -20.87 -17.16 -1.00
CA SER A 278 -21.00 -17.23 -2.46
C SER A 278 -21.61 -15.94 -3.02
N ASN A 279 -22.49 -15.29 -2.25
CA ASN A 279 -23.09 -14.01 -2.64
C ASN A 279 -22.08 -12.85 -2.69
N VAL A 280 -20.95 -12.94 -1.99
CA VAL A 280 -19.96 -11.84 -1.90
C VAL A 280 -18.65 -12.14 -2.64
N VAL A 281 -18.55 -13.29 -3.31
CA VAL A 281 -17.44 -13.66 -4.18
C VAL A 281 -17.99 -13.90 -5.59
N SER A 282 -17.65 -13.04 -6.55
CA SER A 282 -18.06 -13.19 -7.96
C SER A 282 -16.93 -13.62 -8.89
N ALA A 283 -15.72 -13.84 -8.37
CA ALA A 283 -14.64 -14.51 -9.09
C ALA A 283 -15.06 -15.91 -9.53
N ASN A 284 -14.60 -16.34 -10.71
CA ASN A 284 -14.74 -17.75 -11.08
C ASN A 284 -13.93 -18.59 -10.09
N THR A 285 -14.63 -19.40 -9.30
CA THR A 285 -14.08 -20.15 -8.17
C THR A 285 -13.55 -21.55 -8.53
N ASP A 286 -13.52 -21.93 -9.81
CA ASP A 286 -13.15 -23.30 -10.24
C ASP A 286 -11.73 -23.71 -9.79
N ASN A 287 -10.83 -22.76 -9.54
CA ASN A 287 -9.44 -22.98 -9.12
C ASN A 287 -9.11 -22.33 -7.76
N VAL A 288 -10.11 -22.10 -6.91
CA VAL A 288 -9.91 -21.47 -5.60
C VAL A 288 -9.52 -22.50 -4.54
N THR A 289 -8.50 -22.18 -3.75
CA THR A 289 -8.24 -22.88 -2.48
C THR A 289 -9.00 -22.16 -1.36
N THR A 290 -9.97 -22.80 -0.73
CA THR A 290 -10.75 -22.17 0.34
C THR A 290 -11.23 -23.13 1.41
N ASN A 291 -11.55 -22.59 2.59
CA ASN A 291 -12.31 -23.28 3.64
C ASN A 291 -13.81 -22.92 3.63
N LEU A 292 -14.26 -22.12 2.67
CA LEU A 292 -15.65 -21.73 2.49
C LEU A 292 -16.38 -22.70 1.56
N VAL A 293 -17.71 -22.69 1.64
CA VAL A 293 -18.59 -23.38 0.69
C VAL A 293 -19.15 -22.31 -0.26
N PHE A 294 -19.00 -22.54 -1.57
CA PHE A 294 -19.54 -21.72 -2.64
C PHE A 294 -20.62 -22.47 -3.40
#